data_AF-A0A970F6E2-F1
#
_entry.id   AF-A0A970F6E2-F1
#
_cell.length_a   1.000
_cell.length_b   1.000
_cell.length_c   1.000
_cell.angle_alpha   90.00
_cell.angle_beta   90.00
_cell.angle_gamma   90.00
#
_symmetry.space_group_name_H-M   'P 1'
#
loop_
_entity.id
_entity.type
_entity.pdbx_description
1 polymer ?
#
loop_
_entity_poly.entity_id
_entity_poly.type
_entity_poly.pdbx_seq_one_letter_code
_entity_poly.pdbx_strand_id
1 'polypeptide(L)'
;MVKRVSTGVERTESVDLGQRDPFSVLLLGVDTGGEERTDQGRADTMILVTVNPDTQKTTLTSIARDTYLEIVGAYVYDKANHSYAYGGASMAMDTIESFLGVPVDHFVAINFQGLEDLVDALNGIELNNRFKFNVGDAIFEKGRIKMDGKKALTFARMRYDDPDDDYGRQRRQQDVIEAIAKKGLSLNGVTQYQKVLKALSTNMSTDLSFDQIQQIALKYQDAFTNIETDQIYGEELLLNEISYQSVSEEELYRVRQSLQKQLGIENQVEIQEQSIEEWNGE
;
A
#
# COMPACT_ATOMS: atom_id res chain seq x y z
N MET A 1 13.27 -8.17 12.11
CA MET A 1 12.17 -9.03 11.63
C MET A 1 10.97 -8.78 12.50
N VAL A 2 9.83 -8.44 11.90
CA VAL A 2 8.56 -8.35 12.61
C VAL A 2 8.06 -9.77 12.85
N LYS A 3 7.49 -10.05 14.03
CA LYS A 3 7.00 -11.40 14.35
C LYS A 3 5.66 -11.61 13.65
N ARG A 4 5.63 -12.52 12.67
CA ARG A 4 4.45 -12.86 11.87
C ARG A 4 3.81 -14.17 12.36
N VAL A 5 2.51 -14.31 12.14
CA VAL A 5 1.76 -15.57 12.31
C VAL A 5 1.65 -16.25 10.95
N SER A 6 1.75 -17.58 10.91
CA SER A 6 1.58 -18.33 9.67
C SER A 6 0.15 -18.16 9.15
N THR A 7 0.03 -17.81 7.88
CA THR A 7 -1.24 -17.67 7.15
C THR A 7 -1.51 -18.86 6.22
N GLY A 8 -0.48 -19.69 5.97
CA GLY A 8 -0.51 -20.75 4.97
C GLY A 8 -0.28 -20.26 3.54
N VAL A 9 -0.06 -18.95 3.37
CA VAL A 9 0.13 -18.26 2.08
C VAL A 9 1.52 -17.64 1.98
N GLU A 10 2.23 -17.53 3.10
CA GLU A 10 3.61 -17.03 3.13
C GLU A 10 4.54 -17.84 2.22
N ARG A 11 5.59 -17.18 1.70
CA ARG A 11 6.62 -17.91 0.94
C ARG A 11 7.35 -18.89 1.84
N THR A 12 7.62 -20.07 1.29
CA THR A 12 8.49 -21.08 1.92
C THR A 12 9.97 -20.66 1.88
N GLU A 13 10.36 -19.86 0.89
CA GLU A 13 11.70 -19.30 0.74
C GLU A 13 11.63 -17.76 0.64
N SER A 14 12.59 -17.08 1.25
CA SER A 14 12.69 -15.62 1.16
C SER A 14 13.00 -15.16 -0.27
N VAL A 15 12.39 -14.06 -0.71
CA VAL A 15 12.69 -13.39 -1.97
C VAL A 15 14.19 -13.09 -2.10
N ASP A 16 14.83 -13.55 -3.18
CA ASP A 16 16.18 -13.15 -3.54
C ASP A 16 16.15 -11.95 -4.51
N LEU A 17 16.21 -10.75 -3.94
CA LEU A 17 16.31 -9.51 -4.71
C LEU A 17 17.58 -9.45 -5.58
N GLY A 18 18.58 -10.25 -5.25
CA GLY A 18 19.80 -10.45 -6.00
C GLY A 18 19.57 -11.16 -7.34
N GLN A 19 18.68 -12.16 -7.34
CA GLN A 19 18.27 -12.95 -8.51
C GLN A 19 17.12 -12.34 -9.30
N ARG A 20 16.60 -11.19 -8.86
CA ARG A 20 15.46 -10.51 -9.49
C ARG A 20 14.14 -11.29 -9.34
N ASP A 21 13.93 -11.95 -8.21
CA ASP A 21 12.64 -12.59 -7.94
C ASP A 21 11.50 -11.54 -7.92
N PRO A 22 10.31 -11.82 -8.51
CA PRO A 22 9.13 -11.00 -8.28
C PRO A 22 8.80 -10.93 -6.80
N PHE A 23 8.35 -9.78 -6.30
CA PHE A 23 8.07 -9.59 -4.87
C PHE A 23 6.91 -8.63 -4.60
N SER A 24 6.41 -8.66 -3.37
CA SER A 24 5.35 -7.75 -2.91
C SER A 24 5.78 -6.87 -1.73
N VAL A 25 5.21 -5.66 -1.65
CA VAL A 25 5.41 -4.72 -0.54
C VAL A 25 4.06 -4.14 -0.12
N LEU A 26 3.69 -4.29 1.14
CA LEU A 26 2.54 -3.59 1.69
C LEU A 26 2.93 -2.16 2.09
N LEU A 27 2.43 -1.17 1.36
CA LEU A 27 2.58 0.23 1.70
C LEU A 27 1.45 0.66 2.65
N LEU A 28 1.83 1.26 3.78
CA LEU A 28 0.95 1.68 4.84
C LEU A 28 1.13 3.19 5.09
N GLY A 29 0.07 3.96 4.85
CA GLY A 29 0.00 5.36 5.29
C GLY A 29 -0.67 5.41 6.65
N VAL A 30 0.11 5.74 7.69
CA VAL A 30 -0.35 5.65 9.08
C VAL A 30 -0.66 7.03 9.65
N ASP A 31 -1.83 7.17 10.26
CA ASP A 31 -2.14 8.33 11.10
C ASP A 31 -1.80 7.98 12.55
N THR A 32 -0.57 8.29 12.94
CA THR A 32 -0.08 8.11 14.32
C THR A 32 -0.50 9.26 15.24
N GLY A 33 -1.17 10.30 14.73
CA GLY A 33 -1.35 11.57 15.45
C GLY A 33 -0.03 12.24 15.86
N GLY A 34 -0.13 13.36 16.59
CA GLY A 34 1.03 14.15 17.06
C GLY A 34 1.81 13.50 18.21
N GLU A 35 2.90 14.16 18.64
CA GLU A 35 3.92 13.66 19.58
C GLU A 35 3.40 13.15 20.95
N GLU A 36 2.14 13.38 21.30
CA GLU A 36 1.54 13.00 22.59
C GLU A 36 0.72 11.68 22.58
N ARG A 37 0.59 11.00 21.43
CA ARG A 37 -0.14 9.72 21.37
C ARG A 37 0.72 8.52 21.74
N THR A 38 0.13 7.60 22.49
CA THR A 38 0.72 6.30 22.86
C THR A 38 0.13 5.12 22.07
N ASP A 39 -0.89 5.36 21.24
CA ASP A 39 -1.45 4.35 20.34
C ASP A 39 -0.61 4.22 19.05
N GLN A 40 -0.69 3.05 18.41
CA GLN A 40 0.05 2.79 17.16
C GLN A 40 -0.52 3.57 15.96
N GLY A 41 -1.65 4.25 16.11
CA GLY A 41 -2.41 4.83 14.99
C GLY A 41 -3.16 3.81 14.14
N ARG A 42 -3.76 4.28 13.04
CA ARG A 42 -4.46 3.45 12.04
C ARG A 42 -3.80 3.59 10.67
N ALA A 43 -3.82 2.52 9.87
CA ALA A 43 -3.38 2.56 8.49
C ALA A 43 -4.52 3.05 7.57
N ASP A 44 -4.63 4.36 7.38
CA ASP A 44 -5.66 4.97 6.54
C ASP A 44 -5.39 4.81 5.04
N THR A 45 -4.20 4.35 4.67
CA THR A 45 -3.83 3.94 3.31
C THR A 45 -3.20 2.56 3.36
N MET A 46 -3.71 1.63 2.55
CA MET A 46 -3.18 0.29 2.40
C MET A 46 -3.09 -0.03 0.91
N ILE A 47 -1.87 -0.20 0.40
CA ILE A 47 -1.62 -0.50 -1.02
C ILE A 47 -0.67 -1.69 -1.08
N LEU A 48 -1.11 -2.80 -1.67
CA LEU A 48 -0.21 -3.90 -2.00
C LEU A 48 0.47 -3.60 -3.32
N VAL A 49 1.79 -3.46 -3.28
CA VAL A 49 2.63 -3.29 -4.46
C VAL A 49 3.17 -4.65 -4.86
N THR A 50 3.02 -5.03 -6.12
CA THR A 50 3.72 -6.18 -6.71
C THR A 50 4.69 -5.69 -7.75
N VAL A 51 5.93 -6.15 -7.69
CA VAL A 51 7.01 -5.75 -8.60
C VAL A 51 7.52 -6.99 -9.31
N ASN A 52 7.40 -7.01 -10.63
CA ASN A 52 7.84 -8.13 -11.45
C ASN A 52 8.83 -7.65 -12.53
N PRO A 53 10.13 -7.94 -12.37
CA PRO A 53 11.16 -7.51 -13.31
C PRO A 53 11.15 -8.30 -14.63
N ASP A 54 10.59 -9.51 -14.66
CA ASP A 54 10.52 -10.34 -15.88
C ASP A 54 9.45 -9.81 -16.84
N THR A 55 8.31 -9.38 -16.29
CA THR A 55 7.23 -8.73 -17.04
C THR A 55 7.40 -7.22 -17.14
N GLN A 56 8.46 -6.66 -16.53
CA GLN A 56 8.77 -5.23 -16.48
C GLN A 56 7.58 -4.39 -16.01
N LYS A 57 6.88 -4.90 -14.99
CA LYS A 57 5.63 -4.31 -14.52
C LYS A 57 5.62 -4.21 -13.00
N THR A 58 5.06 -3.10 -12.52
CA THR A 58 4.68 -2.90 -11.12
C THR A 58 3.16 -2.69 -11.07
N THR A 59 2.48 -3.30 -10.11
CA THR A 59 1.04 -3.08 -9.89
C THR A 59 0.82 -2.52 -8.49
N LEU A 60 0.09 -1.39 -8.39
CA LEU A 60 -0.35 -0.80 -7.13
C LEU A 60 -1.82 -1.18 -6.89
N THR A 61 -2.10 -2.11 -5.97
CA THR A 61 -3.47 -2.54 -5.65
C THR A 61 -3.93 -1.91 -4.34
N SER A 62 -4.85 -0.95 -4.41
CA SER A 62 -5.40 -0.29 -3.22
C SER A 62 -6.44 -1.17 -2.53
N ILE A 63 -6.33 -1.25 -1.20
CA ILE A 63 -7.30 -1.91 -0.31
C ILE A 63 -8.01 -0.82 0.47
N ALA A 64 -9.34 -0.76 0.37
CA ALA A 64 -10.11 0.22 1.12
C ALA A 64 -9.98 -0.02 2.63
N ARG A 65 -9.69 1.04 3.39
CA ARG A 65 -9.47 0.96 4.84
C ARG A 65 -10.65 0.35 5.63
N ASP A 66 -11.86 0.53 5.09
CA ASP A 66 -13.12 0.11 5.69
C ASP A 66 -13.55 -1.32 5.26
N THR A 67 -12.70 -2.03 4.48
CA THR A 67 -12.94 -3.42 4.07
C THR A 67 -13.16 -4.31 5.29
N TYR A 68 -14.27 -5.04 5.33
CA TYR A 68 -14.60 -6.00 6.38
C TYR A 68 -13.89 -7.33 6.11
N LEU A 69 -12.99 -7.71 7.01
CA LEU A 69 -12.18 -8.92 6.88
C LEU A 69 -11.77 -9.46 8.26
N GLU A 70 -11.26 -10.70 8.29
CA GLU A 70 -10.67 -11.27 9.50
C GLU A 70 -9.34 -10.57 9.83
N ILE A 71 -9.21 -10.06 11.06
CA ILE A 71 -7.94 -9.57 11.59
C ILE A 71 -7.14 -10.76 12.14
N VAL A 72 -6.21 -11.25 11.32
CA VAL A 72 -5.36 -12.41 11.62
C VAL A 72 -4.57 -12.17 12.92
N GLY A 73 -4.63 -13.12 13.85
CA GLY A 73 -3.98 -13.03 15.16
C GLY A 73 -4.77 -12.30 16.24
N ALA A 74 -5.85 -11.58 15.88
CA ALA A 74 -6.81 -11.00 16.83
C ALA A 74 -8.12 -11.80 16.95
N TYR A 75 -8.39 -12.71 15.99
CA TYR A 75 -9.58 -13.57 15.95
C TYR A 75 -10.91 -12.79 15.97
N VAL A 76 -10.93 -11.64 15.29
CA VAL A 76 -12.11 -10.77 15.14
C VAL A 76 -12.25 -10.35 13.68
N TYR A 77 -13.48 -10.08 13.25
CA TYR A 77 -13.74 -9.42 11.97
C TYR A 77 -13.94 -7.93 12.19
N ASP A 78 -13.20 -7.11 11.44
CA ASP A 78 -13.30 -5.66 11.53
C ASP A 78 -12.76 -5.00 10.24
N LYS A 79 -12.64 -3.66 10.26
CA LYS A 79 -12.06 -2.86 9.19
C LYS A 79 -10.58 -3.19 8.99
N ALA A 80 -10.15 -3.30 7.74
CA ALA A 80 -8.77 -3.58 7.36
C ALA A 80 -7.74 -2.69 8.07
N ASN A 81 -8.02 -1.38 8.23
CA ASN A 81 -7.10 -0.46 8.92
C ASN A 81 -6.88 -0.75 10.40
N HIS A 82 -7.78 -1.50 11.06
CA HIS A 82 -7.63 -1.89 12.45
C HIS A 82 -6.57 -2.97 12.64
N SER A 83 -6.21 -3.75 11.61
CA SER A 83 -5.09 -4.70 11.69
C SER A 83 -3.79 -4.04 12.14
N TYR A 84 -3.49 -2.85 11.61
CA TYR A 84 -2.34 -2.05 12.05
C TYR A 84 -2.51 -1.51 13.48
N ALA A 85 -3.72 -1.07 13.84
CA ALA A 85 -3.99 -0.57 15.18
C ALA A 85 -3.83 -1.65 16.26
N TYR A 86 -4.21 -2.89 15.94
CA TYR A 86 -4.12 -4.03 16.86
C TYR A 86 -2.69 -4.59 17.00
N GLY A 87 -1.95 -4.73 15.91
CA GLY A 87 -0.67 -5.46 15.92
C GLY A 87 0.43 -4.86 15.04
N GLY A 88 0.29 -3.60 14.65
CA GLY A 88 1.24 -2.89 13.80
C GLY A 88 1.40 -3.52 12.42
N ALA A 89 2.56 -3.31 11.81
CA ALA A 89 2.84 -3.77 10.45
C ALA A 89 2.71 -5.29 10.29
N SER A 90 3.14 -6.11 11.27
CA SER A 90 3.03 -7.58 11.17
C SER A 90 1.60 -8.04 11.00
N MET A 91 0.70 -7.55 11.85
CA MET A 91 -0.69 -7.98 11.82
C MET A 91 -1.39 -7.48 10.55
N ALA A 92 -1.04 -6.28 10.09
CA ALA A 92 -1.49 -5.78 8.79
C ALA A 92 -1.02 -6.66 7.62
N MET A 93 0.25 -7.07 7.62
CA MET A 93 0.78 -8.00 6.61
C MET A 93 0.04 -9.33 6.63
N ASP A 94 -0.09 -9.97 7.80
CA ASP A 94 -0.73 -11.28 7.94
C ASP A 94 -2.22 -11.24 7.54
N THR A 95 -2.90 -10.16 7.89
CA THR A 95 -4.31 -9.93 7.56
C THR A 95 -4.50 -9.76 6.05
N ILE A 96 -3.69 -8.92 5.39
CA ILE A 96 -3.78 -8.70 3.95
C ILE A 96 -3.31 -9.92 3.15
N GLU A 97 -2.30 -10.63 3.64
CA GLU A 97 -1.81 -11.89 3.05
C GLU A 97 -2.90 -12.96 3.04
N SER A 98 -3.57 -13.17 4.18
CA SER A 98 -4.70 -14.10 4.30
C SER A 98 -5.88 -13.68 3.42
N PHE A 99 -6.27 -12.40 3.48
CA PHE A 99 -7.39 -11.88 2.70
C PHE A 99 -7.19 -12.05 1.19
N LEU A 100 -6.03 -11.64 0.67
CA LEU A 100 -5.76 -11.68 -0.77
C LEU A 100 -5.31 -13.06 -1.26
N GLY A 101 -4.82 -13.93 -0.38
CA GLY A 101 -4.28 -15.23 -0.78
C GLY A 101 -3.01 -15.12 -1.64
N VAL A 102 -2.18 -14.10 -1.36
CA VAL A 102 -0.85 -13.91 -1.95
C VAL A 102 0.15 -13.48 -0.88
N PRO A 103 1.43 -13.87 -0.98
CA PRO A 103 2.44 -13.50 0.00
C PRO A 103 2.64 -11.99 0.04
N VAL A 104 2.83 -11.46 1.25
CA VAL A 104 3.25 -10.07 1.50
C VAL A 104 4.71 -10.10 1.96
N ASP A 105 5.65 -9.89 1.03
CA ASP A 105 7.08 -10.16 1.29
C ASP A 105 7.71 -9.11 2.21
N HIS A 106 7.33 -7.83 2.04
CA HIS A 106 7.86 -6.70 2.78
C HIS A 106 6.77 -5.69 3.14
N PHE A 107 7.11 -4.71 4.00
CA PHE A 107 6.26 -3.56 4.24
C PHE A 107 7.04 -2.24 4.28
N VAL A 108 6.33 -1.14 4.00
CA VAL A 108 6.78 0.21 4.31
C VAL A 108 5.62 0.95 4.95
N ALA A 109 5.79 1.39 6.20
CA ALA A 109 4.84 2.24 6.91
C ALA A 109 5.40 3.66 7.02
N ILE A 110 4.61 4.66 6.65
CA ILE A 110 5.01 6.08 6.68
C ILE A 110 3.89 6.92 7.28
N ASN A 111 4.24 7.85 8.17
CA ASN A 111 3.28 8.82 8.70
C ASN A 111 3.18 10.05 7.78
N PHE A 112 2.28 10.99 8.11
CA PHE A 112 2.09 12.21 7.32
C PHE A 112 3.37 13.05 7.18
N GLN A 113 4.12 13.22 8.27
CA GLN A 113 5.39 13.96 8.23
C GLN A 113 6.41 13.25 7.32
N GLY A 114 6.47 11.92 7.36
CA GLY A 114 7.35 11.14 6.51
C GLY A 114 7.03 11.30 5.03
N LEU A 115 5.75 11.37 4.65
CA LEU A 115 5.39 11.65 3.26
C LEU A 115 5.87 13.04 2.82
N GLU A 116 5.68 14.06 3.68
CA GLU A 116 6.17 15.41 3.39
C GLU A 116 7.70 15.42 3.23
N ASP A 117 8.41 14.86 4.21
CA ASP A 117 9.87 14.76 4.24
C ASP A 117 10.42 14.00 3.01
N LEU A 118 9.73 12.94 2.56
CA LEU A 118 10.14 12.12 1.42
C LEU A 118 10.07 12.93 0.14
N VAL A 119 8.95 13.59 -0.09
CA VAL A 119 8.75 14.42 -1.28
C VAL A 119 9.71 15.59 -1.28
N ASP A 120 9.96 16.22 -0.14
CA ASP A 120 10.90 17.33 -0.03
C ASP A 120 12.36 16.87 -0.22
N ALA A 121 12.75 15.73 0.32
CA ALA A 121 14.07 15.13 0.11
C ALA A 121 14.32 14.77 -1.37
N LEU A 122 13.25 14.49 -2.12
CA LEU A 122 13.27 14.30 -3.57
C LEU A 122 13.28 15.61 -4.36
N ASN A 123 13.24 16.78 -3.71
CA ASN A 123 13.08 18.12 -4.30
C ASN A 123 11.74 18.29 -5.05
N GLY A 124 10.69 17.71 -4.46
CA GLY A 124 9.33 17.70 -4.99
C GLY A 124 9.09 16.61 -6.02
N ILE A 125 7.80 16.37 -6.26
CA ILE A 125 7.29 15.43 -7.28
C ILE A 125 6.47 16.15 -8.32
N GLU A 126 6.24 15.50 -9.46
CA GLU A 126 5.42 16.00 -10.54
C GLU A 126 4.46 14.91 -11.02
N LEU A 127 3.18 15.24 -11.15
CA LEU A 127 2.14 14.32 -11.64
C LEU A 127 1.13 15.05 -12.51
N ASN A 128 0.27 14.30 -13.20
CA ASN A 128 -0.80 14.86 -14.03
C ASN A 128 -2.15 14.79 -13.31
N ASN A 129 -2.61 15.93 -12.79
CA ASN A 129 -3.90 16.05 -12.11
C ASN A 129 -5.07 16.03 -13.12
N ARG A 130 -6.13 15.29 -12.79
CA ARG A 130 -7.24 14.98 -13.73
C ARG A 130 -8.26 16.12 -13.83
N PHE A 131 -8.49 16.84 -12.73
CA PHE A 131 -9.44 17.94 -12.65
C PHE A 131 -8.99 18.99 -11.63
N LYS A 132 -9.51 20.21 -11.77
CA LYS A 132 -9.19 21.28 -10.83
C LYS A 132 -9.97 21.11 -9.53
N PHE A 133 -9.31 21.25 -8.39
CA PHE A 133 -9.95 21.32 -7.08
C PHE A 133 -9.13 22.19 -6.12
N ASN A 134 -9.76 22.57 -5.00
CA ASN A 134 -9.13 23.40 -3.98
C ASN A 134 -9.23 22.70 -2.63
N VAL A 135 -8.20 22.80 -1.80
CA VAL A 135 -8.25 22.34 -0.40
C VAL A 135 -7.76 23.48 0.48
N GLY A 136 -8.69 24.16 1.15
CA GLY A 136 -8.39 25.47 1.76
C GLY A 136 -7.87 26.45 0.71
N ASP A 137 -6.71 27.05 0.97
CA ASP A 137 -6.06 27.98 0.04
C ASP A 137 -5.21 27.28 -1.05
N ALA A 138 -5.03 25.96 -0.96
CA ALA A 138 -4.23 25.21 -1.93
C ALA A 138 -5.04 24.93 -3.21
N ILE A 139 -4.56 25.44 -4.34
CA ILE A 139 -5.17 25.22 -5.67
C ILE A 139 -4.39 24.14 -6.41
N PHE A 140 -5.12 23.13 -6.89
CA PHE A 140 -4.62 22.05 -7.73
C PHE A 140 -5.21 22.19 -9.13
N GLU A 141 -4.44 22.78 -10.05
CA GLU A 141 -4.87 22.95 -11.44
C GLU A 141 -4.92 21.61 -12.17
N LYS A 142 -5.79 21.50 -13.17
CA LYS A 142 -5.82 20.34 -14.09
C LYS A 142 -4.54 20.33 -14.93
N GLY A 143 -4.00 19.13 -15.16
CA GLY A 143 -2.80 18.92 -15.96
C GLY A 143 -1.57 18.69 -15.09
N ARG A 144 -0.39 18.91 -15.66
CA ARG A 144 0.88 18.65 -15.00
C ARG A 144 1.12 19.65 -13.86
N ILE A 145 1.31 19.15 -12.65
CA ILE A 145 1.56 19.94 -11.45
C ILE A 145 2.81 19.45 -10.73
N LYS A 146 3.65 20.40 -10.29
CA LYS A 146 4.76 20.13 -9.37
C LYS A 146 4.32 20.43 -7.95
N MET A 147 4.69 19.55 -7.00
CA MET A 147 4.30 19.64 -5.60
C MET A 147 5.51 19.41 -4.70
N ASP A 148 5.59 20.20 -3.63
CA ASP A 148 6.40 19.92 -2.44
C ASP A 148 5.65 18.93 -1.52
N GLY A 149 6.27 18.55 -0.40
CA GLY A 149 5.72 17.56 0.51
C GLY A 149 4.35 17.93 1.06
N LYS A 150 4.21 19.15 1.58
CA LYS A 150 2.95 19.66 2.11
C LYS A 150 1.83 19.65 1.07
N LYS A 151 2.13 20.09 -0.16
CA LYS A 151 1.15 20.09 -1.25
C LYS A 151 0.80 18.67 -1.71
N ALA A 152 1.77 17.74 -1.73
CA ALA A 152 1.55 16.34 -2.07
C ALA A 152 0.69 15.62 -1.01
N LEU A 153 0.93 15.84 0.28
CA LEU A 153 0.09 15.31 1.36
C LEU A 153 -1.35 15.84 1.23
N THR A 154 -1.50 17.14 1.00
CA THR A 154 -2.81 17.77 0.83
C THR A 154 -3.56 17.18 -0.38
N PHE A 155 -2.86 16.97 -1.50
CA PHE A 155 -3.40 16.32 -2.71
C PHE A 155 -3.90 14.90 -2.43
N ALA A 156 -3.08 14.10 -1.73
CA ALA A 156 -3.36 12.70 -1.41
C ALA A 156 -4.52 12.53 -0.40
N ARG A 157 -4.82 13.55 0.42
CA ARG A 157 -5.87 13.51 1.45
C ARG A 157 -7.23 14.04 1.01
N MET A 158 -7.32 14.74 -0.12
CA MET A 158 -8.58 15.30 -0.61
C MET A 158 -9.62 14.19 -0.82
N ARG A 159 -10.88 14.42 -0.45
CA ARG A 159 -11.98 13.45 -0.57
C ARG A 159 -13.26 14.08 -1.09
N TYR A 160 -13.76 15.09 -0.39
CA TYR A 160 -15.12 15.62 -0.58
C TYR A 160 -15.40 16.32 -1.91
N ASP A 161 -14.35 16.80 -2.60
CA ASP A 161 -14.49 17.43 -3.92
C ASP A 161 -14.28 16.42 -5.07
N ASP A 162 -14.07 15.13 -4.76
CA ASP A 162 -13.88 14.09 -5.76
C ASP A 162 -15.21 13.41 -6.12
N PRO A 163 -15.56 13.32 -7.41
CA PRO A 163 -16.74 12.58 -7.86
C PRO A 163 -16.75 11.10 -7.43
N ASP A 164 -15.58 10.49 -7.23
CA ASP A 164 -15.42 9.08 -6.84
C ASP A 164 -15.17 8.92 -5.32
N ASP A 165 -15.39 9.97 -4.51
CA ASP A 165 -15.23 10.01 -3.05
C ASP A 165 -13.93 9.35 -2.54
N ASP A 166 -14.02 8.26 -1.77
CA ASP A 166 -12.87 7.55 -1.21
C ASP A 166 -12.00 6.87 -2.28
N TYR A 167 -12.61 6.33 -3.34
CA TYR A 167 -11.87 5.72 -4.45
C TYR A 167 -11.09 6.76 -5.24
N GLY A 168 -11.64 7.98 -5.37
CA GLY A 168 -10.90 9.12 -5.91
C GLY A 168 -9.67 9.48 -5.06
N ARG A 169 -9.82 9.45 -3.73
CA ARG A 169 -8.68 9.63 -2.80
C ARG A 169 -7.62 8.55 -2.99
N GLN A 170 -8.02 7.28 -2.99
CA GLN A 170 -7.11 6.14 -3.17
C GLN A 170 -6.34 6.25 -4.50
N ARG A 171 -7.01 6.68 -5.57
CA ARG A 171 -6.35 6.91 -6.86
C ARG A 171 -5.32 8.03 -6.81
N ARG A 172 -5.60 9.13 -6.11
CA ARG A 172 -4.62 10.22 -5.91
C ARG A 172 -3.44 9.79 -5.04
N GLN A 173 -3.65 8.89 -4.08
CA GLN A 173 -2.56 8.27 -3.33
C GLN A 173 -1.67 7.44 -4.26
N GLN A 174 -2.24 6.63 -5.15
CA GLN A 174 -1.48 5.91 -6.18
C GLN A 174 -0.72 6.85 -7.12
N ASP A 175 -1.34 7.94 -7.59
CA ASP A 175 -0.68 8.94 -8.45
C ASP A 175 0.57 9.55 -7.74
N VAL A 176 0.47 9.79 -6.42
CA VAL A 176 1.60 10.29 -5.60
C VAL A 176 2.70 9.23 -5.45
N ILE A 177 2.35 7.99 -5.16
CA ILE A 177 3.32 6.88 -5.06
C ILE A 177 4.05 6.65 -6.40
N GLU A 178 3.32 6.68 -7.51
CA GLU A 178 3.90 6.58 -8.85
C GLU A 178 4.89 7.71 -9.12
N ALA A 179 4.53 8.95 -8.78
CA ALA A 179 5.40 10.11 -8.95
C ALA A 179 6.65 10.05 -8.06
N ILE A 180 6.52 9.56 -6.82
CA ILE A 180 7.64 9.30 -5.90
C ILE A 180 8.56 8.23 -6.49
N ALA A 181 8.02 7.11 -6.98
CA ALA A 181 8.82 6.03 -7.59
C ALA A 181 9.61 6.54 -8.80
N LYS A 182 8.96 7.22 -9.73
CA LYS A 182 9.61 7.84 -10.90
C LYS A 182 10.70 8.84 -10.49
N LYS A 183 10.43 9.66 -9.47
CA LYS A 183 11.39 10.63 -8.98
C LYS A 183 12.58 9.97 -8.29
N GLY A 184 12.35 8.93 -7.50
CA GLY A 184 13.37 8.12 -6.84
C GLY A 184 14.29 7.40 -7.82
N LEU A 185 13.76 6.91 -8.94
CA LEU A 185 14.55 6.27 -10.01
C LEU A 185 15.39 7.27 -10.82
N SER A 186 14.99 8.55 -10.83
CA SER A 186 15.78 9.62 -11.47
C SER A 186 16.97 10.09 -10.62
N LEU A 187 17.10 9.61 -9.37
CA LEU A 187 18.22 9.94 -8.51
C LEU A 187 19.51 9.33 -9.06
N ASN A 188 20.57 10.13 -9.07
CA ASN A 188 21.87 9.72 -9.54
C ASN A 188 22.80 9.45 -8.34
N GLY A 189 23.08 8.17 -8.11
CA GLY A 189 24.12 7.72 -7.19
C GLY A 189 23.65 7.42 -5.76
N VAL A 190 24.37 6.49 -5.12
CA VAL A 190 24.08 5.90 -3.80
C VAL A 190 23.92 6.95 -2.70
N THR A 191 24.70 8.03 -2.76
CA THR A 191 24.66 9.10 -1.75
C THR A 191 23.32 9.83 -1.72
N GLN A 192 22.59 9.92 -2.82
CA GLN A 192 21.26 10.55 -2.84
C GLN A 192 20.24 9.67 -2.11
N TYR A 193 20.25 8.36 -2.37
CA TYR A 193 19.41 7.39 -1.65
C TYR A 193 19.67 7.40 -0.14
N GLN A 194 20.94 7.44 0.27
CA GLN A 194 21.29 7.53 1.70
C GLN A 194 20.74 8.79 2.36
N LYS A 195 20.79 9.95 1.66
CA LYS A 195 20.24 11.20 2.19
C LYS A 195 18.72 11.13 2.36
N VAL A 196 18.01 10.60 1.36
CA VAL A 196 16.56 10.42 1.42
C VAL A 196 16.18 9.48 2.57
N LEU A 197 16.76 8.29 2.64
CA LEU A 197 16.44 7.31 3.69
C LEU A 197 16.80 7.81 5.09
N LYS A 198 17.90 8.56 5.23
CA LYS A 198 18.27 9.19 6.50
C LYS A 198 17.30 10.28 6.92
N ALA A 199 16.74 11.05 5.99
CA ALA A 199 15.73 12.05 6.30
C ALA A 199 14.42 11.41 6.81
N LEU A 200 14.16 10.16 6.41
CA LEU A 200 12.91 9.45 6.72
C LEU A 200 12.97 8.54 7.93
N SER A 201 14.16 8.28 8.49
CA SER A 201 14.35 7.20 9.46
C SER A 201 13.49 7.29 10.72
N THR A 202 13.01 8.49 11.08
CA THR A 202 12.12 8.70 12.24
C THR A 202 10.64 8.59 11.91
N ASN A 203 10.27 8.81 10.65
CA ASN A 203 8.88 8.92 10.18
C ASN A 203 8.46 7.76 9.25
N MET A 204 9.36 6.80 9.04
CA MET A 204 9.18 5.61 8.22
C MET A 204 9.67 4.37 8.97
N SER A 205 8.92 3.27 8.85
CA SER A 205 9.28 1.95 9.35
C SER A 205 9.20 0.94 8.20
N THR A 206 10.17 0.03 8.10
CA THR A 206 10.22 -1.00 7.06
C THR A 206 11.10 -2.17 7.53
N ASP A 207 10.87 -3.36 6.98
CA ASP A 207 11.77 -4.50 7.10
C ASP A 207 12.81 -4.60 5.98
N LEU A 208 12.73 -3.74 4.96
CA LEU A 208 13.74 -3.64 3.91
C LEU A 208 15.02 -2.99 4.45
N SER A 209 16.14 -3.68 4.30
CA SER A 209 17.46 -3.10 4.56
C SER A 209 17.85 -2.08 3.49
N PHE A 210 18.80 -1.20 3.82
CA PHE A 210 19.35 -0.24 2.87
C PHE A 210 19.86 -0.92 1.58
N ASP A 211 20.55 -2.05 1.72
CA ASP A 211 21.09 -2.81 0.59
C ASP A 211 19.97 -3.37 -0.30
N GLN A 212 18.86 -3.85 0.29
CA GLN A 212 17.70 -4.30 -0.46
C GLN A 212 17.03 -3.15 -1.22
N ILE A 213 16.85 -1.99 -0.59
CA ILE A 213 16.31 -0.79 -1.27
C ILE A 213 17.21 -0.39 -2.44
N GLN A 214 18.53 -0.43 -2.26
CA GLN A 214 19.49 -0.16 -3.32
C GLN A 214 19.40 -1.20 -4.45
N GLN A 215 19.28 -2.49 -4.12
CA GLN A 215 19.10 -3.54 -5.11
C GLN A 215 17.81 -3.33 -5.92
N ILE A 216 16.70 -2.97 -5.27
CA ILE A 216 15.44 -2.64 -5.95
C ILE A 216 15.67 -1.47 -6.91
N ALA A 217 16.24 -0.36 -6.42
CA ALA A 217 16.46 0.85 -7.23
C ALA A 217 17.42 0.66 -8.41
N LEU A 218 18.34 -0.32 -8.36
CA LEU A 218 19.32 -0.57 -9.41
C LEU A 218 18.96 -1.74 -10.32
N LYS A 219 18.34 -2.80 -9.79
CA LYS A 219 18.06 -4.04 -10.52
C LYS A 219 16.64 -4.14 -11.05
N TYR A 220 15.69 -3.37 -10.51
CA TYR A 220 14.27 -3.44 -10.90
C TYR A 220 13.79 -2.18 -11.63
N GLN A 221 14.73 -1.35 -12.14
CA GLN A 221 14.40 -0.07 -12.79
C GLN A 221 13.39 -0.22 -13.93
N ASP A 222 13.52 -1.29 -14.70
CA ASP A 222 12.63 -1.67 -15.78
C ASP A 222 11.21 -2.00 -15.29
N ALA A 223 11.07 -2.67 -14.15
CA ALA A 223 9.77 -2.98 -13.53
C ALA A 223 8.95 -1.73 -13.19
N PHE A 224 9.61 -0.59 -12.95
CA PHE A 224 8.95 0.67 -12.64
C PHE A 224 8.71 1.57 -13.86
N THR A 225 9.07 1.12 -15.07
CA THR A 225 8.74 1.85 -16.30
C THR A 225 7.28 1.70 -16.68
N ASN A 226 6.66 0.58 -16.31
CA ASN A 226 5.23 0.33 -16.44
C ASN A 226 4.60 0.13 -15.05
N ILE A 227 3.99 1.18 -14.52
CA ILE A 227 3.25 1.13 -13.26
C ILE A 227 1.76 1.13 -13.60
N GLU A 228 1.09 0.06 -13.22
CA GLU A 228 -0.36 -0.08 -13.33
C GLU A 228 -1.01 0.05 -11.95
N THR A 229 -2.24 0.54 -11.92
CA THR A 229 -3.02 0.69 -10.69
C THR A 229 -4.24 -0.20 -10.74
N ASP A 230 -4.54 -0.89 -9.65
CA ASP A 230 -5.78 -1.63 -9.45
C ASP A 230 -6.45 -1.14 -8.14
N GLN A 231 -7.75 -1.38 -8.04
CA GLN A 231 -8.57 -0.99 -6.91
C GLN A 231 -9.45 -2.18 -6.55
N ILE A 232 -9.44 -2.57 -5.28
CA ILE A 232 -10.41 -3.52 -4.77
C ILE A 232 -11.71 -2.76 -4.51
N TYR A 233 -12.78 -3.20 -5.15
CA TYR A 233 -14.11 -2.62 -4.98
C TYR A 233 -14.94 -3.44 -4.00
N GLY A 234 -15.74 -2.74 -3.20
CA GLY A 234 -16.65 -3.37 -2.25
C GLY A 234 -17.99 -2.64 -2.23
N GLU A 235 -19.01 -3.33 -1.77
CA GLU A 235 -20.34 -2.79 -1.52
C GLU A 235 -20.45 -2.29 -0.08
N GLU A 236 -21.31 -1.30 0.16
CA GLU A 236 -21.57 -0.84 1.52
C GLU A 236 -22.21 -1.95 2.36
N LEU A 237 -21.63 -2.17 3.54
CA LEU A 237 -22.13 -3.11 4.54
C LEU A 237 -22.33 -2.36 5.86
N LEU A 238 -23.56 -2.31 6.36
CA LEU A 238 -23.88 -1.68 7.64
C LEU A 238 -24.11 -2.75 8.71
N LEU A 239 -23.22 -2.83 9.69
CA LEU A 239 -23.34 -3.72 10.85
C LEU A 239 -23.40 -2.89 12.13
N ASN A 240 -24.47 -3.02 12.90
CA ASN A 240 -24.66 -2.28 14.16
C ASN A 240 -24.39 -0.76 14.04
N GLU A 241 -24.94 -0.14 12.99
CA GLU A 241 -24.77 1.29 12.64
C GLU A 241 -23.33 1.70 12.25
N ILE A 242 -22.40 0.75 12.13
CA ILE A 242 -21.04 0.98 11.64
C ILE A 242 -20.98 0.58 10.16
N SER A 243 -20.52 1.51 9.31
CA SER A 243 -20.36 1.30 7.87
C SER A 243 -19.01 0.66 7.57
N TYR A 244 -19.05 -0.40 6.75
CA TYR A 244 -17.95 -1.21 6.25
C TYR A 244 -18.04 -1.31 4.72
N GLN A 245 -17.00 -1.86 4.09
CA GLN A 245 -17.05 -2.36 2.72
C GLN A 245 -16.96 -3.89 2.69
N SER A 246 -17.95 -4.55 2.10
CA SER A 246 -17.91 -5.98 1.81
C SER A 246 -17.38 -6.20 0.39
N VAL A 247 -16.36 -7.05 0.25
CA VAL A 247 -15.78 -7.40 -1.06
C VAL A 247 -16.35 -8.75 -1.49
N SER A 248 -16.90 -8.83 -2.70
CA SER A 248 -17.47 -10.07 -3.22
C SER A 248 -16.37 -11.11 -3.52
N GLU A 249 -16.73 -12.38 -3.49
CA GLU A 249 -15.81 -13.47 -3.86
C GLU A 249 -15.31 -13.33 -5.30
N GLU A 250 -16.16 -12.85 -6.22
CA GLU A 250 -15.79 -12.62 -7.62
C GLU A 250 -14.69 -11.55 -7.73
N GLU A 251 -14.84 -10.43 -7.00
CA GLU A 251 -13.83 -9.37 -6.99
C GLU A 251 -12.54 -9.85 -6.34
N LEU A 252 -12.64 -10.58 -5.22
CA LEU A 252 -11.48 -11.13 -4.55
C LEU A 252 -10.74 -12.14 -5.44
N TYR A 253 -11.48 -12.98 -6.18
CA TYR A 253 -10.92 -13.90 -7.17
C TYR A 253 -10.21 -13.15 -8.30
N ARG A 254 -10.84 -12.11 -8.88
CA ARG A 254 -10.23 -11.27 -9.92
C ARG A 254 -8.89 -10.69 -9.47
N VAL A 255 -8.86 -10.09 -8.28
CA VAL A 255 -7.68 -9.44 -7.71
C VAL A 255 -6.61 -10.48 -7.41
N ARG A 256 -6.96 -11.60 -6.78
CA ARG A 256 -6.04 -12.70 -6.45
C ARG A 256 -5.37 -13.26 -7.71
N GLN A 257 -6.12 -13.54 -8.77
CA GLN A 257 -5.55 -14.02 -10.03
C GLN A 257 -4.56 -13.02 -10.64
N SER A 258 -4.90 -11.73 -10.62
CA SER A 258 -4.01 -10.66 -11.08
C SER A 258 -2.69 -10.61 -10.29
N LEU A 259 -2.79 -10.67 -8.95
CA LEU A 259 -1.64 -10.63 -8.05
C LEU A 259 -0.77 -11.89 -8.14
N GLN A 260 -1.37 -13.08 -8.19
CA GLN A 260 -0.65 -14.36 -8.34
C GLN A 260 0.13 -14.41 -9.65
N LYS A 261 -0.47 -13.93 -10.74
CA LYS A 261 0.20 -13.77 -12.03
C LYS A 261 1.37 -12.80 -11.95
N GLN A 262 1.19 -11.65 -11.32
CA GLN A 262 2.27 -10.67 -11.11
C GLN A 262 3.40 -11.24 -10.25
N LEU A 263 3.12 -12.11 -9.29
CA LEU A 263 4.14 -12.71 -8.44
C LEU A 263 4.74 -14.00 -9.03
N GLY A 264 4.21 -14.51 -10.15
CA GLY A 264 4.68 -15.75 -10.77
C GLY A 264 4.33 -17.03 -9.98
N ILE A 265 3.28 -16.99 -9.16
CA ILE A 265 2.90 -18.07 -8.23
C ILE A 265 1.56 -18.75 -8.58
N GLU A 266 1.10 -18.61 -9.83
CA GLU A 266 -0.19 -19.14 -10.32
C GLU A 266 -0.41 -20.64 -10.04
N ASN A 267 0.67 -21.42 -9.85
CA ASN A 267 0.63 -22.86 -9.62
C ASN A 267 1.00 -23.29 -8.18
N GLN A 268 1.20 -22.35 -7.25
CA GLN A 268 1.78 -22.64 -5.93
C GLN A 268 0.83 -22.44 -4.75
N VAL A 269 -0.29 -21.73 -4.94
CA VAL A 269 -1.28 -21.49 -3.88
C VAL A 269 -2.54 -22.27 -4.23
N GLU A 270 -2.75 -23.43 -3.59
CA GLU A 270 -4.07 -24.05 -3.58
C GLU A 270 -5.04 -23.06 -2.95
N ILE A 271 -6.06 -22.65 -3.70
CA ILE A 271 -7.17 -21.88 -3.14
C ILE A 271 -7.81 -22.80 -2.11
N GLN A 272 -7.54 -22.58 -0.82
CA GLN A 272 -8.42 -23.11 0.21
C GLN A 272 -9.73 -22.37 0.02
N GLU A 273 -10.67 -23.02 -0.67
CA GLU A 273 -12.09 -22.72 -0.51
C GLU A 273 -12.35 -22.83 0.99
N GLN A 274 -12.31 -21.70 1.71
CA GLN A 274 -12.86 -21.67 3.04
C GLN A 274 -14.34 -21.97 2.87
N SER A 275 -14.70 -23.20 3.22
CA SER A 275 -16.06 -23.69 3.20
C SER A 275 -16.93 -22.70 3.95
N ILE A 276 -17.88 -22.13 3.23
CA ILE A 276 -19.00 -21.36 3.76
C ILE A 276 -19.74 -22.29 4.72
N GLU A 277 -19.43 -22.22 6.02
CA GLU A 277 -20.47 -22.49 7.00
C GLU A 277 -21.44 -21.33 6.88
N GLU A 278 -22.61 -21.60 6.30
CA GLU A 278 -23.75 -20.70 6.29
C GLU A 278 -23.94 -20.17 7.71
N TRP A 279 -23.61 -18.89 7.90
CA TRP A 279 -23.89 -18.18 9.14
C TRP A 279 -25.41 -18.02 9.25
N ASN A 280 -26.05 -19.04 9.85
CA ASN A 280 -27.42 -18.99 10.28
C ASN A 280 -27.44 -18.14 11.56
N GLY A 281 -27.67 -16.84 11.39
CA GLY A 281 -27.75 -15.89 12.49
C GLY A 281 -28.74 -16.34 13.57
N GLU A 282 -28.21 -16.59 14.77
CA GLU A 282 -28.91 -16.53 16.05
C GLU A 282 -28.15 -15.63 17.01
#